data_AF-A0A1G4W0T3-F1
#
_entry.id   AF-A0A1G4W0T3-F1
#
_cell.length_a   1.000
_cell.length_b   1.000
_cell.length_c   1.000
_cell.angle_alpha   90.00
_cell.angle_beta   90.00
_cell.angle_gamma   90.00
#
_symmetry.space_group_name_H-M   'P 1'
#
loop_
_entity.id
_entity.type
_entity.pdbx_description
1 polymer ?
#
loop_
_entity_poly.entity_id
_entity_poly.type
_entity_poly.pdbx_seq_one_letter_code
_entity_poly.pdbx_strand_id
1 'polypeptide(L)'
;MRNVLTLLCFFLLTVASAQEIKMERGKFYQNGVQISSYETKNLLKSNNEAYTYFKSAKTKEGVGGFLLGLGIGLTVGDLVKGLVSDADYPSGFTYVGAGCIAASIPVMSGRKKRLEKAIELYNNGLKSTGTTDFNMNILANGNGYGLQITF
;
A
#
# COMPACT_ATOMS: atom_id res chain seq x y z
N MET A 1 -42.86 1.53 -19.90
CA MET A 1 -41.88 2.55 -19.44
C MET A 1 -41.66 2.51 -17.93
N ARG A 2 -42.69 2.35 -17.09
CA ARG A 2 -42.57 2.30 -15.62
C ARG A 2 -41.57 1.26 -15.09
N ASN A 3 -41.53 0.06 -15.67
CA ASN A 3 -40.66 -1.04 -15.22
C ASN A 3 -39.19 -0.89 -15.68
N VAL A 4 -38.94 -0.10 -16.73
CA VAL A 4 -37.57 0.16 -17.24
C VAL A 4 -36.86 1.15 -16.31
N LEU A 5 -37.59 2.14 -15.80
CA LEU A 5 -37.06 3.13 -14.86
C LEU A 5 -36.64 2.48 -13.52
N THR A 6 -37.41 1.49 -13.06
CA THR A 6 -37.12 0.74 -11.83
C THR A 6 -35.88 -0.15 -11.99
N LEU A 7 -35.74 -0.80 -13.16
CA LEU A 7 -34.54 -1.58 -13.47
C LEU A 7 -33.28 -0.71 -13.54
N LEU A 8 -33.40 0.49 -14.11
CA LEU A 8 -32.30 1.45 -14.22
C LEU A 8 -31.83 1.93 -12.83
N CYS A 9 -32.75 2.22 -11.91
CA CYS A 9 -32.42 2.58 -10.52
C CYS A 9 -31.68 1.44 -9.78
N PHE A 10 -32.06 0.19 -10.01
CA PHE A 10 -31.39 -0.95 -9.37
C PHE A 10 -29.95 -1.15 -9.89
N PHE A 11 -29.71 -0.87 -11.17
CA PHE A 11 -28.39 -0.97 -11.79
C PHE A 11 -27.42 0.13 -11.32
N LEU A 12 -27.95 1.32 -10.99
CA LEU A 12 -27.14 2.45 -10.48
C LEU A 12 -26.64 2.23 -9.04
N LEU A 13 -27.31 1.39 -8.25
CA LEU A 13 -26.92 1.12 -6.86
C LEU A 13 -25.71 0.19 -6.74
N THR A 14 -25.41 -0.64 -7.76
CA THR A 14 -24.32 -1.63 -7.69
C THR A 14 -22.92 -1.06 -7.99
N VAL A 15 -22.82 0.16 -8.52
CA VAL A 15 -21.54 0.78 -8.91
C VAL A 15 -20.86 1.58 -7.79
N ALA A 16 -21.48 1.69 -6.61
CA ALA A 16 -20.99 2.52 -5.52
C ALA A 16 -20.10 1.79 -4.48
N SER A 17 -19.55 0.60 -4.79
CA SER A 17 -18.59 -0.04 -3.89
C SER A 17 -17.19 0.54 -4.07
N ALA A 18 -16.73 1.27 -3.05
CA ALA A 18 -15.34 1.68 -2.94
C ALA A 18 -14.42 0.44 -2.84
N GLN A 19 -13.43 0.34 -3.73
CA GLN A 19 -12.62 -0.87 -3.90
C GLN A 19 -11.44 -0.92 -2.92
N GLU A 20 -11.55 -1.80 -1.92
CA GLU A 20 -10.50 -2.01 -0.92
C GLU A 20 -9.25 -2.68 -1.51
N ILE A 21 -8.08 -2.33 -0.97
CA ILE A 21 -6.80 -2.98 -1.30
C ILE A 21 -6.47 -3.99 -0.20
N LYS A 22 -6.07 -5.21 -0.59
CA LYS A 22 -5.55 -6.24 0.32
C LYS A 22 -4.05 -6.44 0.09
N MET A 23 -3.31 -6.67 1.16
CA MET A 23 -1.88 -7.00 1.09
C MET A 23 -1.65 -8.44 1.53
N GLU A 24 -1.07 -9.25 0.66
CA GLU A 24 -0.71 -10.64 0.96
C GLU A 24 0.74 -10.90 0.53
N ARG A 25 1.57 -11.38 1.47
CA ARG A 25 2.99 -11.71 1.22
C ARG A 25 3.76 -10.58 0.51
N GLY A 26 3.43 -9.32 0.83
CA GLY A 26 4.05 -8.12 0.24
C GLY A 26 3.57 -7.75 -1.17
N LYS A 27 2.59 -8.48 -1.71
CA LYS A 27 1.87 -8.14 -2.94
C LYS A 27 0.55 -7.45 -2.61
N PHE A 28 0.09 -6.61 -3.52
CA PHE A 28 -1.15 -5.85 -3.38
C PHE A 28 -2.20 -6.42 -4.33
N TYR A 29 -3.44 -6.48 -3.86
CA TYR A 29 -4.56 -6.99 -4.63
C TYR A 29 -5.75 -6.04 -4.51
N GLN A 30 -6.43 -5.82 -5.62
CA GLN A 30 -7.71 -5.11 -5.68
C GLN A 30 -8.69 -6.00 -6.45
N ASN A 31 -9.87 -6.25 -5.88
CA ASN A 31 -10.87 -7.17 -6.45
C ASN A 31 -10.31 -8.56 -6.82
N GLY A 32 -9.34 -9.08 -6.05
CA GLY A 32 -8.69 -10.37 -6.31
C GLY A 32 -7.62 -10.35 -7.41
N VAL A 33 -7.43 -9.23 -8.12
CA VAL A 33 -6.38 -9.06 -9.12
C VAL A 33 -5.16 -8.43 -8.48
N GLN A 34 -3.97 -8.99 -8.76
CA GLN A 34 -2.72 -8.42 -8.28
C GLN A 34 -2.47 -7.07 -8.98
N ILE A 35 -2.27 -6.01 -8.18
CA ILE A 35 -1.88 -4.69 -8.68
C ILE A 35 -0.40 -4.43 -8.37
N SER A 36 0.24 -3.65 -9.23
CA SER A 36 1.64 -3.28 -9.08
C SER A 36 1.84 -2.29 -7.93
N SER A 37 3.09 -2.16 -7.47
CA SER A 37 3.47 -1.10 -6.52
C SER A 37 3.23 0.30 -7.07
N TYR A 38 3.30 0.49 -8.40
CA TYR A 38 3.06 1.77 -9.05
C TYR A 38 1.57 2.13 -9.04
N GLU A 39 0.72 1.18 -9.42
CA GLU A 39 -0.74 1.36 -9.37
C GLU A 39 -1.21 1.59 -7.94
N THR A 40 -0.72 0.78 -6.99
CA THR A 40 -1.00 0.96 -5.56
C THR A 40 -0.62 2.37 -5.12
N LYS A 41 0.58 2.85 -5.47
CA LYS A 41 1.02 4.21 -5.15
C LYS A 41 0.08 5.27 -5.71
N ASN A 42 -0.40 5.10 -6.94
CA ASN A 42 -1.31 6.04 -7.59
C ASN A 42 -2.69 6.05 -6.90
N LEU A 43 -3.23 4.88 -6.52
CA LEU A 43 -4.46 4.78 -5.76
C LEU A 43 -4.34 5.50 -4.40
N LEU A 44 -3.22 5.29 -3.71
CA LEU A 44 -2.98 5.91 -2.39
C LEU A 44 -2.86 7.43 -2.43
N LYS A 45 -2.66 8.07 -3.60
CA LYS A 45 -2.57 9.54 -3.70
C LYS A 45 -3.86 10.25 -3.25
N SER A 46 -5.00 9.57 -3.29
CA SER A 46 -6.27 10.13 -2.79
C SER A 46 -6.25 10.34 -1.28
N ASN A 47 -5.36 9.67 -0.54
CA ASN A 47 -5.16 9.85 0.89
C ASN A 47 -3.69 10.20 1.17
N ASN A 48 -3.43 11.47 1.48
CA ASN A 48 -2.08 11.98 1.69
C ASN A 48 -1.31 11.24 2.81
N GLU A 49 -2.00 10.85 3.88
CA GLU A 49 -1.39 10.12 4.99
C GLU A 49 -0.97 8.71 4.54
N ALA A 50 -1.87 7.99 3.87
CA ALA A 50 -1.61 6.67 3.30
C ALA A 50 -0.45 6.71 2.30
N TYR A 51 -0.44 7.71 1.40
CA TYR A 51 0.64 7.95 0.45
C TYR A 51 2.00 8.16 1.15
N THR A 52 2.01 8.92 2.25
CA THR A 52 3.23 9.21 3.02
C THR A 52 3.81 7.95 3.67
N TYR A 53 2.97 7.13 4.31
CA TYR A 53 3.40 5.86 4.87
C TYR A 53 3.95 4.91 3.80
N PHE A 54 3.28 4.83 2.64
CA PHE A 54 3.75 4.02 1.51
C PHE A 54 5.10 4.48 0.99
N LYS A 55 5.27 5.78 0.73
CA LYS A 55 6.54 6.37 0.28
C LYS A 55 7.65 6.07 1.28
N SER A 56 7.39 6.25 2.57
CA SER A 56 8.36 5.95 3.63
C SER A 56 8.77 4.47 3.66
N ALA A 57 7.83 3.55 3.44
CA ALA A 57 8.13 2.13 3.32
C ALA A 57 9.05 1.84 2.11
N LYS A 58 8.79 2.46 0.96
CA LYS A 58 9.64 2.32 -0.24
C LYS A 58 11.03 2.92 -0.04
N THR A 59 11.16 4.02 0.70
CA THR A 59 12.47 4.57 1.07
C THR A 59 13.26 3.60 1.94
N LYS A 60 12.63 2.99 2.95
CA LYS A 60 13.28 1.97 3.80
C LYS A 60 13.74 0.76 3.00
N GLU A 61 12.91 0.30 2.07
CA GLU A 61 13.27 -0.76 1.12
C GLU A 61 14.50 -0.37 0.28
N GLY A 62 14.49 0.83 -0.32
CA GLY A 62 15.56 1.28 -1.19
C GLY A 62 16.88 1.47 -0.44
N VAL A 63 16.88 2.21 0.67
CA VAL A 63 18.09 2.47 1.46
C VAL A 63 18.63 1.18 2.09
N GLY A 64 17.75 0.37 2.67
CA GLY A 64 18.15 -0.89 3.28
C GLY A 64 18.66 -1.91 2.26
N GLY A 65 17.98 -2.04 1.12
CA GLY A 65 18.43 -2.89 0.01
C GLY A 65 19.76 -2.43 -0.58
N PHE A 66 19.96 -1.11 -0.69
CA PHE A 66 21.25 -0.55 -1.12
C PHE A 66 22.37 -0.88 -0.14
N LEU A 67 22.17 -0.69 1.17
CA LEU A 67 23.17 -1.05 2.19
C LEU A 67 23.50 -2.54 2.17
N LEU A 68 22.49 -3.40 2.03
CA LEU A 68 22.69 -4.84 1.94
C LEU A 68 23.50 -5.22 0.69
N GLY A 69 23.11 -4.68 -0.47
CA GLY A 69 23.79 -4.94 -1.74
C GLY A 69 25.22 -4.41 -1.76
N LEU A 70 25.44 -3.20 -1.25
CA LEU A 70 26.77 -2.62 -1.08
C LEU A 70 27.62 -3.46 -0.13
N GLY A 71 27.05 -3.86 1.00
CA GLY A 71 27.74 -4.68 1.98
C GLY A 71 28.17 -6.03 1.41
N ILE A 72 27.27 -6.75 0.73
CA ILE A 72 27.62 -8.00 0.03
C ILE A 72 28.69 -7.75 -1.03
N GLY A 73 28.54 -6.70 -1.85
CA GLY A 73 29.49 -6.36 -2.90
C GLY A 73 30.90 -6.09 -2.38
N LEU A 74 31.03 -5.32 -1.28
CA LEU A 74 32.32 -5.05 -0.64
C LEU A 74 32.94 -6.31 -0.05
N THR A 75 32.16 -7.10 0.69
CA THR A 75 32.68 -8.32 1.35
C THR A 75 33.10 -9.38 0.33
N VAL A 76 32.29 -9.64 -0.69
CA VAL A 76 32.62 -10.61 -1.76
C VAL A 76 33.73 -10.07 -2.65
N GLY A 77 33.73 -8.78 -2.96
CA GLY A 77 34.78 -8.15 -3.76
C GLY A 77 36.15 -8.23 -3.08
N ASP A 78 36.20 -8.03 -1.77
CA ASP A 78 37.43 -8.15 -0.97
C ASP A 78 37.93 -9.59 -0.92
N LEU A 79 37.04 -10.57 -0.75
CA LEU A 79 37.38 -11.99 -0.82
C LEU A 79 37.97 -12.36 -2.19
N VAL A 80 37.31 -11.96 -3.29
CA VAL A 80 37.82 -12.22 -4.64
C VAL A 80 39.19 -11.59 -4.83
N LYS A 81 39.38 -10.33 -4.40
CA LYS A 81 40.67 -9.65 -4.48
C LYS A 81 41.78 -10.40 -3.74
N GLY A 82 41.53 -10.87 -2.52
CA GLY A 82 42.51 -11.65 -1.75
C GLY A 82 42.78 -13.05 -2.30
N LEU A 83 41.86 -13.62 -3.10
CA LEU A 83 42.06 -14.90 -3.78
C LEU A 83 42.84 -14.79 -5.10
N VAL A 84 42.66 -13.69 -5.83
CA VAL A 84 43.26 -13.49 -7.17
C VAL A 84 44.51 -12.62 -7.16
N SER A 85 44.75 -11.91 -6.06
CA SER A 85 45.93 -11.07 -5.83
C SER A 85 46.59 -11.50 -4.53
N ASP A 86 47.90 -11.30 -4.38
CA ASP A 86 48.61 -11.43 -3.09
C ASP A 86 48.25 -10.28 -2.11
N ALA A 87 46.98 -9.89 -2.07
CA ALA A 87 46.45 -8.85 -1.21
C ALA A 87 45.97 -9.46 0.11
N ASP A 88 46.23 -8.79 1.21
CA ASP A 88 45.79 -9.23 2.54
C ASP A 88 44.26 -9.29 2.64
N TYR A 89 43.77 -10.45 3.09
CA TYR A 89 42.38 -10.70 3.41
C TYR A 89 42.24 -11.26 4.85
N PRO A 90 41.27 -10.80 5.65
CA PRO A 90 40.27 -9.76 5.36
C PRO A 90 40.84 -8.34 5.45
N SER A 91 40.47 -7.47 4.51
CA SER A 91 40.86 -6.06 4.53
C SER A 91 39.77 -5.18 5.16
N GLY A 92 40.02 -3.86 5.25
CA GLY A 92 39.04 -2.88 5.69
C GLY A 92 37.70 -2.95 4.95
N PHE A 93 37.70 -3.37 3.67
CA PHE A 93 36.47 -3.50 2.89
C PHE A 93 35.55 -4.61 3.41
N THR A 94 36.08 -5.73 3.89
CA THR A 94 35.29 -6.78 4.53
C THR A 94 34.58 -6.27 5.79
N TYR A 95 35.29 -5.51 6.64
CA TYR A 95 34.70 -4.97 7.86
C TYR A 95 33.63 -3.90 7.58
N VAL A 96 33.88 -3.01 6.62
CA VAL A 96 32.87 -2.04 6.16
C VAL A 96 31.67 -2.76 5.53
N GLY A 97 31.91 -3.78 4.71
CA GLY A 97 30.88 -4.61 4.09
C GLY A 97 29.98 -5.28 5.13
N ALA A 98 30.57 -5.93 6.12
CA ALA A 98 29.86 -6.53 7.25
C ALA A 98 29.05 -5.49 8.04
N GLY A 99 29.62 -4.30 8.28
CA GLY A 99 28.93 -3.17 8.92
C GLY A 99 27.69 -2.71 8.15
N CYS A 100 27.79 -2.60 6.81
CA CYS A 100 26.66 -2.25 5.95
C CYS A 100 25.55 -3.32 5.98
N ILE A 101 25.91 -4.60 5.95
CA ILE A 101 24.95 -5.72 6.07
C ILE A 101 24.21 -5.62 7.41
N ALA A 102 24.95 -5.45 8.51
CA ALA A 102 24.35 -5.32 9.84
C ALA A 102 23.42 -4.11 9.95
N ALA A 103 23.82 -2.96 9.40
CA ALA A 103 23.01 -1.74 9.38
C ALA A 103 21.75 -1.86 8.51
N SER A 104 21.78 -2.69 7.47
CA SER A 104 20.61 -2.88 6.58
C SER A 104 19.39 -3.46 7.31
N ILE A 105 19.61 -4.33 8.30
CA ILE A 105 18.56 -5.06 9.02
C ILE A 105 17.60 -4.09 9.75
N PRO A 106 18.09 -3.22 10.66
CA PRO A 106 17.22 -2.26 11.34
C PRO A 106 16.64 -1.21 10.39
N VAL A 107 17.34 -0.84 9.31
CA VAL A 107 16.82 0.11 8.31
C VAL A 107 15.60 -0.44 7.58
N MET A 108 15.68 -1.70 7.15
CA MET A 108 14.58 -2.43 6.49
C MET A 108 13.47 -2.80 7.47
N SER A 109 13.79 -2.88 8.76
CA SER A 109 12.82 -3.17 9.82
C SER A 109 11.66 -2.17 9.79
N GLY A 110 10.45 -2.70 9.96
CA GLY A 110 9.21 -1.93 9.95
C GLY A 110 8.68 -1.53 8.57
N ARG A 111 9.34 -1.89 7.47
CA ARG A 111 8.79 -1.69 6.10
C ARG A 111 7.38 -2.27 5.98
N LYS A 112 7.20 -3.55 6.37
CA LYS A 112 5.92 -4.25 6.29
C LYS A 112 4.81 -3.52 7.04
N LYS A 113 5.10 -3.14 8.30
CA LYS A 113 4.18 -2.36 9.15
C LYS A 113 3.74 -1.04 8.50
N ARG A 114 4.66 -0.33 7.84
CA ARG A 114 4.33 0.92 7.12
C ARG A 114 3.47 0.69 5.88
N LEU A 115 3.69 -0.40 5.13
CA LEU A 115 2.83 -0.76 4.01
C LEU A 115 1.42 -1.13 4.50
N GLU A 116 1.32 -1.95 5.54
CA GLU A 116 0.04 -2.31 6.16
C GLU A 116 -0.71 -1.07 6.62
N LYS A 117 -0.02 -0.15 7.32
CA LYS A 117 -0.65 1.11 7.78
C LYS A 117 -1.12 1.99 6.62
N ALA A 118 -0.36 2.05 5.53
CA ALA A 118 -0.78 2.79 4.34
C ALA A 118 -2.08 2.22 3.74
N ILE A 119 -2.17 0.89 3.59
CA ILE A 119 -3.36 0.24 3.07
C ILE A 119 -4.55 0.39 4.02
N GLU A 120 -4.32 0.27 5.33
CA GLU A 120 -5.34 0.49 6.37
C GLU A 120 -5.93 1.90 6.29
N LEU A 121 -5.09 2.93 6.22
CA LEU A 121 -5.52 4.34 6.13
C LEU A 121 -6.34 4.59 4.85
N TYR A 122 -5.94 4.02 3.72
CA TYR A 122 -6.69 4.12 2.48
C TYR A 122 -8.07 3.47 2.60
N ASN A 123 -8.12 2.20 3.04
CA ASN A 123 -9.38 1.46 3.17
C ASN A 123 -10.32 2.11 4.21
N ASN A 124 -9.78 2.65 5.31
CA ASN A 124 -10.58 3.39 6.29
C ASN A 124 -11.14 4.69 5.71
N GLY A 125 -10.38 5.38 4.86
CA GLY A 125 -10.87 6.55 4.12
C GLY A 125 -12.07 6.20 3.22
N LEU A 126 -12.05 5.03 2.57
CA LEU A 126 -13.18 4.55 1.76
C LEU A 126 -14.43 4.28 2.61
N LYS A 127 -14.27 3.73 3.82
CA LYS A 127 -15.37 3.46 4.75
C LYS A 127 -16.02 4.74 5.29
N SER A 128 -15.20 5.75 5.59
CA SER A 128 -15.70 7.06 6.08
C SER A 128 -16.51 7.82 5.04
N THR A 129 -16.29 7.58 3.74
CA THR A 129 -17.13 8.13 2.65
C THR A 129 -18.42 7.33 2.45
N GLY A 130 -18.47 6.08 2.90
CA GLY A 130 -19.64 5.19 2.78
C GLY A 130 -20.65 5.31 3.94
N THR A 131 -20.25 5.82 5.10
CA THR A 131 -21.16 6.15 6.21
C THR A 131 -21.63 7.59 6.07
N THR A 132 -22.60 7.80 5.18
CA THR A 132 -23.48 8.96 5.37
C THR A 132 -24.66 8.40 6.15
N ASP A 133 -24.86 8.79 7.41
CA ASP A 133 -26.02 8.40 8.23
C ASP A 133 -27.28 9.09 7.67
N PHE A 134 -27.66 8.79 6.42
CA PHE A 134 -28.92 9.28 5.87
C PHE A 134 -30.05 8.41 6.38
N ASN A 135 -31.02 9.04 7.04
CA ASN A 135 -32.26 8.37 7.40
C ASN A 135 -33.26 8.57 6.27
N MET A 136 -33.66 7.47 5.61
CA MET A 136 -34.59 7.49 4.49
C MET A 136 -35.95 6.99 4.97
N ASN A 137 -36.91 7.90 5.09
CA ASN A 137 -38.29 7.59 5.45
C ASN A 137 -39.19 7.68 4.22
N ILE A 138 -40.00 6.65 3.99
CA ILE A 138 -41.07 6.69 3.00
C ILE A 138 -42.30 7.27 3.69
N LEU A 139 -42.79 8.41 3.20
CA LEU A 139 -43.96 9.09 3.73
C LEU A 139 -45.13 8.89 2.76
N ALA A 140 -46.28 8.45 3.28
CA ALA A 140 -47.53 8.38 2.54
C ALA A 140 -48.57 9.26 3.24
N ASN A 141 -49.16 10.22 2.52
CA ASN A 141 -50.26 11.04 3.01
C ASN A 141 -51.42 11.06 2.01
N GLY A 142 -52.53 11.72 2.36
CA GLY A 142 -53.72 11.82 1.51
C GLY A 142 -53.49 12.47 0.13
N ASN A 143 -52.36 13.16 -0.07
CA ASN A 143 -51.97 13.82 -1.33
C ASN A 143 -50.90 13.04 -2.11
N GLY A 144 -50.39 11.91 -1.61
CA GLY A 144 -49.47 11.03 -2.33
C GLY A 144 -48.34 10.43 -1.49
N TYR A 145 -47.35 9.87 -2.20
CA TYR A 145 -46.15 9.26 -1.61
C TYR A 145 -44.93 10.16 -1.82
N GLY A 146 -44.07 10.26 -0.81
CA GLY A 146 -42.85 11.05 -0.84
C GLY A 146 -41.68 10.32 -0.16
N LEU A 147 -40.47 10.72 -0.51
CA LEU A 147 -39.24 10.27 0.13
C LEU A 147 -38.67 11.42 0.96
N GLN A 148 -38.48 11.18 2.24
CA GLN A 148 -37.76 12.09 3.13
C GLN A 148 -36.35 11.55 3.31
N ILE A 149 -35.36 12.37 2.95
CA ILE A 149 -33.95 12.11 3.20
C ILE A 149 -33.49 13.15 4.21
N THR A 150 -33.08 12.70 5.38
CA THR A 150 -32.47 13.54 6.41
C THR A 150 -30.98 13.23 6.46
N PHE A 151 -30.15 14.28 6.40
CA PHE A 151 -28.69 14.23 6.46
C PHE A 151 -28.19 14.59 7.85
#